data_AF-W2TIJ8-F1
#
_entry.id   AF-W2TIJ8-F1
#
_cell.length_a   1.000
_cell.length_b   1.000
_cell.length_c   1.000
_cell.angle_alpha   90.00
_cell.angle_beta   90.00
_cell.angle_gamma   90.00
#
_symmetry.space_group_name_H-M   'P 1'
#
loop_
_entity.id
_entity.type
_entity.pdbx_description
1 polymer ?
#
loop_
_entity_poly.entity_id
_entity_poly.type
_entity_poly.pdbx_seq_one_letter_code
_entity_poly.pdbx_strand_id
1 'polypeptide(L)'
;MLTKGGSDPHLIWEGVLEHKELLKQLKAEKFDVGIAELFDFTGMVVFEAIGLKNIIGAHSSACMLEGTAYAIGQPVIPSFMPASLGVTDDSSSLATRATNVLFTFLSWYFQTSIAASADSVMHEKLGGSATPIW
;
A
#
# COMPACT_ATOMS: atom_id res chain seq x y z
N MET A 1 21.76 -0.85 24.67
CA MET A 1 20.30 -1.13 24.68
C MET A 1 19.73 -0.44 23.45
N LEU A 2 19.77 -1.12 22.30
CA LEU A 2 19.32 -0.59 21.02
C LEU A 2 17.85 -0.99 20.86
N THR A 3 17.01 0.00 20.60
CA THR A 3 15.55 -0.14 20.45
C THR A 3 15.23 -1.01 19.22
N LYS A 4 14.50 -2.11 19.45
CA LYS A 4 13.97 -3.05 18.44
C LYS A 4 12.76 -2.47 17.67
N GLY A 5 12.80 -1.23 17.21
CA GLY A 5 11.57 -0.50 16.85
C GLY A 5 11.47 0.03 15.42
N GLY A 6 12.13 -0.57 14.41
CA GLY A 6 12.24 0.11 13.11
C GLY A 6 12.15 -0.73 11.83
N SER A 7 11.81 -2.02 11.88
CA SER A 7 11.92 -2.87 10.68
C SER A 7 10.82 -3.91 10.49
N ASP A 8 9.77 -3.90 11.31
CA ASP A 8 8.61 -4.75 11.10
C ASP A 8 7.42 -3.87 10.69
N PRO A 9 6.93 -3.97 9.44
CA PRO A 9 5.77 -3.20 8.98
C PRO A 9 4.57 -3.31 9.91
N HIS A 10 4.37 -4.47 10.57
CA HIS A 10 3.33 -4.67 11.59
C HIS A 10 3.29 -3.56 12.65
N LEU A 11 4.46 -3.09 13.09
CA LEU A 11 4.58 -2.10 14.16
C LEU A 11 4.06 -0.71 13.76
N ILE A 12 4.08 -0.38 12.47
CA ILE A 12 3.62 0.93 11.98
C ILE A 12 2.10 1.02 12.12
N TRP A 13 1.37 0.04 11.57
CA TRP A 13 -0.09 0.03 11.61
C TRP A 13 -0.62 -0.19 13.02
N GLU A 14 -0.03 -1.12 13.78
CA GLU A 14 -0.38 -1.31 15.18
C GLU A 14 -0.18 -0.02 15.98
N GLY A 15 0.97 0.63 15.82
CA GLY A 15 1.28 1.91 16.48
C GLY A 15 0.21 2.96 16.21
N VAL A 16 -0.18 3.13 14.95
CA VAL A 16 -1.26 4.05 14.56
C VAL A 16 -2.59 3.69 15.22
N LEU A 17 -2.95 2.41 15.22
CA LEU A 17 -4.19 1.93 15.82
C LEU A 17 -4.22 2.06 17.35
N GLU A 18 -3.08 2.09 18.03
CA GLU A 18 -3.01 2.31 19.49
C GLU A 18 -3.29 3.78 19.89
N HIS A 19 -3.23 4.74 18.96
CA HIS A 19 -3.55 6.15 19.22
C HIS A 19 -5.07 6.43 19.30
N LYS A 20 -5.75 5.83 20.28
CA LYS A 20 -7.23 5.84 20.40
C LYS A 20 -7.84 7.24 20.46
N GLU A 21 -7.22 8.20 21.14
CA GLU A 21 -7.75 9.57 21.23
C GLU A 21 -7.68 10.31 19.89
N LEU A 22 -6.61 10.10 19.12
CA LEU A 22 -6.51 10.64 17.76
C LEU A 22 -7.58 10.03 16.84
N LEU A 23 -7.77 8.71 16.89
CA LEU A 23 -8.79 8.04 16.07
C LEU A 23 -10.22 8.49 16.45
N LYS A 24 -10.50 8.71 17.74
CA LYS A 24 -11.77 9.29 18.19
C LYS A 24 -11.97 10.70 17.65
N GLN A 25 -10.93 11.53 17.69
CA GLN A 25 -10.97 12.89 17.14
C GLN A 25 -11.27 12.85 15.63
N LEU A 26 -10.50 12.08 14.86
CA LEU A 26 -10.68 11.94 13.42
C LEU A 26 -12.08 11.41 13.05
N LYS A 27 -12.61 10.46 13.83
CA LYS A 27 -13.97 9.96 13.66
C LYS A 27 -15.04 11.03 13.95
N ALA A 28 -14.80 11.91 14.92
CA ALA A 28 -15.73 12.97 15.30
C ALA A 28 -15.83 14.08 14.23
N GLU A 29 -14.79 14.30 13.43
CA GLU A 29 -14.76 15.27 12.33
C GLU A 29 -15.72 14.91 11.20
N LYS A 30 -16.09 13.62 11.04
CA LYS A 30 -17.03 13.13 10.01
C LYS A 30 -16.65 13.54 8.58
N PHE A 31 -15.41 13.26 8.21
CA PHE A 31 -14.93 13.49 6.84
C PHE A 31 -15.81 12.81 5.80
N ASP A 32 -16.07 13.51 4.68
CA ASP A 32 -16.82 12.95 3.56
C ASP A 32 -15.97 12.10 2.62
N VAL A 33 -14.65 12.35 2.59
CA VAL A 33 -13.68 11.66 1.72
C VAL A 33 -12.30 11.60 2.36
N GLY A 34 -11.61 10.47 2.17
CA GLY A 34 -10.22 10.27 2.56
C GLY A 34 -9.35 10.08 1.32
N ILE A 35 -8.17 10.70 1.30
CA ILE A 35 -7.18 10.50 0.23
C ILE A 35 -5.91 9.97 0.88
N ALA A 36 -5.42 8.82 0.42
CA ALA A 36 -4.24 8.19 0.98
C ALA A 36 -3.33 7.61 -0.10
N GLU A 37 -2.03 7.60 0.21
CA GLU A 37 -1.02 6.93 -0.59
C GLU A 37 -1.21 5.41 -0.55
N LEU A 38 -1.08 4.75 -1.71
CA LEU A 38 -1.20 3.30 -1.89
C LEU A 38 0.16 2.59 -1.88
N PHE A 39 1.12 3.14 -1.15
CA PHE A 39 2.47 2.58 -0.96
C PHE A 39 2.60 1.84 0.38
N ASP A 40 2.21 2.48 1.49
CA ASP A 40 2.34 1.93 2.85
C ASP A 40 1.00 1.50 3.48
N PHE A 41 -0.13 1.86 2.83
CA PHE A 41 -1.51 1.60 3.26
C PHE A 41 -1.90 2.12 4.64
N THR A 42 -1.07 2.94 5.29
CA THR A 42 -1.35 3.46 6.64
C THR A 42 -2.65 4.26 6.66
N GLY A 43 -2.90 5.05 5.61
CA GLY A 43 -4.15 5.81 5.47
C GLY A 43 -5.38 4.91 5.36
N MET A 44 -5.27 3.77 4.67
CA MET A 44 -6.38 2.80 4.56
C MET A 44 -6.75 2.23 5.92
N VAL A 45 -5.74 1.85 6.71
CA VAL A 45 -5.93 1.35 8.09
C VAL A 45 -6.62 2.39 8.98
N VAL A 46 -6.24 3.66 8.86
CA VAL A 46 -6.90 4.76 9.60
C VAL A 46 -8.35 4.93 9.15
N PHE A 47 -8.61 4.92 7.83
CA PHE A 47 -9.95 5.12 7.28
C PHE A 47 -10.90 4.00 7.72
N GLU A 48 -10.45 2.75 7.69
CA GLU A 48 -11.21 1.62 8.21
C GLU A 48 -11.50 1.80 9.72
N ALA A 49 -10.50 2.18 10.52
CA ALA A 49 -10.66 2.36 11.97
C ALA A 49 -11.67 3.45 12.35
N ILE A 50 -11.75 4.53 11.57
CA ILE A 50 -12.74 5.60 11.81
C ILE A 50 -14.09 5.34 11.13
N GLY A 51 -14.18 4.35 10.24
CA GLY A 51 -15.37 3.97 9.49
C GLY A 51 -15.65 4.82 8.25
N LEU A 52 -14.60 5.41 7.66
CA LEU A 52 -14.68 6.22 6.45
C LEU A 52 -14.71 5.32 5.20
N LYS A 53 -15.74 5.47 4.36
CA LYS A 53 -15.96 4.57 3.20
C LYS A 53 -15.60 5.18 1.85
N ASN A 54 -15.67 6.50 1.74
CA ASN A 54 -15.35 7.20 0.50
C ASN A 54 -13.84 7.45 0.49
N ILE A 55 -13.10 6.63 -0.23
CA ILE A 55 -11.64 6.65 -0.23
C ILE A 55 -11.13 6.82 -1.66
N ILE A 56 -10.13 7.68 -1.82
CA ILE A 56 -9.35 7.85 -3.04
C ILE A 56 -7.93 7.37 -2.74
N GLY A 57 -7.55 6.25 -3.36
CA GLY A 57 -6.16 5.81 -3.38
C GLY A 57 -5.36 6.64 -4.38
N ALA A 58 -4.22 7.15 -3.93
CA ALA A 58 -3.31 7.96 -4.72
C ALA A 58 -1.93 7.31 -4.80
N HIS A 59 -1.22 7.59 -5.89
CA HIS A 59 0.21 7.31 -6.02
C HIS A 59 0.95 8.63 -6.20
N SER A 60 1.80 8.97 -5.24
CA SER A 60 2.71 10.12 -5.34
C SER A 60 3.92 9.83 -6.22
N SER A 61 4.22 8.55 -6.45
CA SER A 61 5.13 8.13 -7.51
C SER A 61 4.56 8.51 -8.87
N ALA A 62 5.43 8.92 -9.82
CA ALA A 62 5.02 9.29 -11.17
C ALA A 62 4.41 8.11 -11.99
N CYS A 63 4.35 6.91 -11.41
CA CYS A 63 3.84 5.69 -12.00
C CYS A 63 2.89 4.96 -11.04
N MET A 64 1.95 4.22 -11.63
CA MET A 64 1.07 3.28 -10.92
C MET A 64 1.89 2.07 -10.46
N LEU A 65 1.75 1.67 -9.20
CA LEU A 65 2.38 0.45 -8.68
C LEU A 65 1.64 -0.80 -9.20
N GLU A 66 2.37 -1.90 -9.41
CA GLU A 66 1.88 -3.09 -10.10
C GLU A 66 0.74 -3.82 -9.37
N GLY A 67 0.79 -3.91 -8.04
CA GLY A 67 -0.30 -4.51 -7.25
C GLY A 67 -1.61 -3.76 -7.43
N THR A 68 -1.58 -2.43 -7.36
CA THR A 68 -2.75 -1.58 -7.66
C THR A 68 -3.18 -1.72 -9.11
N ALA A 69 -2.23 -1.69 -10.07
CA ALA A 69 -2.53 -1.84 -11.48
C ALA A 69 -3.29 -3.15 -11.76
N TYR A 70 -2.83 -4.28 -11.20
CA TYR A 70 -3.53 -5.55 -11.33
C TYR A 70 -4.89 -5.55 -10.64
N ALA A 71 -5.02 -4.96 -9.45
CA ALA A 71 -6.28 -4.89 -8.71
C ALA A 71 -7.37 -4.14 -9.49
N ILE A 72 -7.01 -3.10 -10.24
CA ILE A 72 -7.95 -2.33 -11.08
C ILE A 72 -8.07 -2.84 -12.52
N GLY A 73 -7.35 -3.91 -12.88
CA GLY A 73 -7.35 -4.48 -14.23
C GLY A 73 -6.58 -3.66 -15.28
N GLN A 74 -5.65 -2.79 -14.86
CA GLN A 74 -4.77 -2.08 -15.77
C GLN A 74 -3.71 -3.04 -16.37
N PRO A 75 -3.48 -3.02 -17.70
CA PRO A 75 -2.44 -3.83 -18.32
C PRO A 75 -1.04 -3.45 -17.81
N VAL A 76 -0.25 -4.45 -17.41
CA VAL A 76 1.16 -4.31 -17.04
C VAL A 76 2.00 -5.06 -18.08
N ILE A 77 2.81 -4.33 -18.87
CA ILE A 77 3.54 -4.87 -20.02
C ILE A 77 5.06 -4.63 -19.83
N PRO A 78 5.75 -5.48 -19.04
CA PRO A 78 7.16 -5.27 -18.70
C PRO A 78 8.12 -5.38 -19.88
N SER A 79 7.70 -5.99 -20.99
CA SER A 79 8.49 -6.03 -22.22
C SER A 79 8.59 -4.68 -22.94
N PHE A 80 7.77 -3.70 -22.55
CA PHE A 80 7.68 -2.38 -23.17
C PHE A 80 7.87 -1.24 -22.17
N MET A 81 7.39 -1.38 -20.94
CA MET A 81 7.50 -0.35 -19.89
C MET A 81 8.35 -0.84 -18.71
N PRO A 82 9.16 0.05 -18.10
CA PRO A 82 9.79 -0.21 -16.82
C PRO A 82 8.74 -0.48 -15.73
N ALA A 83 9.13 -1.27 -14.74
CA ALA A 83 8.34 -1.41 -13.51
C ALA A 83 8.33 -0.11 -12.72
N SER A 84 7.32 0.08 -11.86
CA SER A 84 7.16 1.30 -11.06
C SER A 84 8.35 1.62 -10.14
N LEU A 85 9.01 0.58 -9.62
CA LEU A 85 10.24 0.67 -8.81
C LEU A 85 11.48 0.17 -9.57
N GLY A 86 11.41 0.11 -10.90
CA GLY A 86 12.49 -0.35 -11.77
C GLY A 86 13.63 0.66 -11.88
N VAL A 87 14.86 0.15 -12.00
CA VAL A 87 16.07 0.96 -12.25
C VAL A 87 16.64 0.66 -13.63
N THR A 88 15.86 0.97 -14.66
CA THR A 88 16.23 0.78 -16.06
C THR A 88 16.13 2.10 -16.84
N ASP A 89 16.83 2.17 -17.95
CA ASP A 89 16.68 3.25 -18.93
C ASP A 89 15.57 2.92 -19.94
N ASP A 90 15.39 3.81 -20.93
CA ASP A 90 14.41 3.67 -22.01
C ASP A 90 14.86 2.70 -23.12
N SER A 91 15.94 1.93 -22.90
CA SER A 91 16.45 1.01 -23.92
C SER A 91 15.54 -0.22 -24.08
N SER A 92 15.36 -0.68 -25.33
CA SER A 92 14.48 -1.82 -25.62
C SER A 92 15.21 -3.17 -25.68
N SER A 93 16.40 -3.28 -25.07
CA SER A 93 17.26 -4.46 -25.18
C SER A 93 16.65 -5.68 -24.46
N LEU A 94 17.06 -6.90 -24.84
CA LEU A 94 16.60 -8.11 -24.16
C LEU A 94 16.97 -8.11 -22.67
N ALA A 95 18.14 -7.57 -22.32
CA ALA A 95 18.57 -7.45 -20.93
C ALA A 95 17.66 -6.48 -20.16
N THR A 96 17.36 -5.32 -20.73
CA THR A 96 16.46 -4.32 -20.13
C THR A 96 15.06 -4.91 -19.90
N ARG A 97 14.53 -5.61 -20.91
CA ARG A 97 13.23 -6.31 -20.79
C ARG A 97 13.24 -7.37 -19.69
N ALA A 98 14.30 -8.16 -19.57
CA ALA A 98 14.43 -9.16 -18.51
C ALA A 98 14.48 -8.49 -17.13
N THR A 99 15.20 -7.39 -17.00
CA THR A 99 15.24 -6.57 -15.77
C THR A 99 13.85 -6.00 -15.45
N ASN A 100 13.13 -5.46 -16.43
CA ASN A 100 11.76 -4.95 -16.21
C ASN A 100 10.82 -6.04 -15.69
N VAL A 101 10.88 -7.25 -16.25
CA VAL A 101 10.08 -8.39 -15.78
C VAL A 101 10.41 -8.71 -14.32
N LEU A 102 11.70 -8.75 -13.96
CA LEU A 102 12.13 -8.97 -12.58
C LEU A 102 11.59 -7.87 -11.65
N PHE A 103 11.77 -6.60 -11.98
CA PHE A 103 11.31 -5.50 -11.13
C PHE A 103 9.78 -5.41 -11.05
N THR A 104 9.07 -5.80 -12.10
CA THR A 104 7.60 -5.89 -12.10
C THR A 104 7.14 -6.90 -11.07
N PHE A 105 7.78 -8.08 -11.06
CA PHE A 105 7.51 -9.09 -10.05
C PHE A 105 7.85 -8.60 -8.64
N LEU A 106 9.03 -7.99 -8.45
CA LEU A 106 9.46 -7.50 -7.13
C LEU A 106 8.53 -6.41 -6.60
N SER A 107 8.09 -5.49 -7.46
CA SER A 107 7.16 -4.43 -7.09
C SER A 107 5.78 -4.98 -6.72
N TRP A 108 5.25 -5.90 -7.54
CA TRP A 108 4.02 -6.60 -7.22
C TRP A 108 4.11 -7.34 -5.88
N TYR A 109 5.20 -8.09 -5.68
CA TYR A 109 5.44 -8.83 -4.44
C TYR A 109 5.52 -7.90 -3.23
N PHE A 110 6.26 -6.80 -3.35
CA PHE A 110 6.36 -5.78 -2.31
C PHE A 110 4.99 -5.24 -1.93
N GLN A 111 4.22 -4.78 -2.91
CA GLN A 111 2.95 -4.11 -2.65
C GLN A 111 1.89 -5.06 -2.10
N THR A 112 1.79 -6.29 -2.63
CA THR A 112 0.86 -7.31 -2.12
C THR A 112 1.27 -7.81 -0.73
N SER A 113 2.58 -7.90 -0.45
CA SER A 113 3.05 -8.30 0.87
C SER A 113 2.72 -7.25 1.93
N ILE A 114 2.96 -5.96 1.65
CA ILE A 114 2.62 -4.88 2.59
C ILE A 114 1.10 -4.78 2.78
N ALA A 115 0.31 -4.88 1.70
CA ALA A 115 -1.15 -4.91 1.81
C ALA A 115 -1.63 -6.07 2.69
N ALA A 116 -1.11 -7.29 2.47
CA ALA A 116 -1.47 -8.45 3.27
C ALA A 116 -1.08 -8.29 4.76
N SER A 117 0.06 -7.65 5.06
CA SER A 117 0.45 -7.36 6.44
C SER A 117 -0.48 -6.33 7.09
N ALA A 118 -0.86 -5.27 6.37
CA ALA A 118 -1.83 -4.29 6.85
C ALA A 118 -3.21 -4.93 7.09
N ASP A 119 -3.69 -5.78 6.18
CA ASP A 119 -4.94 -6.55 6.33
C ASP A 119 -4.90 -7.43 7.58
N SER A 120 -3.77 -8.10 7.84
CA SER A 120 -3.59 -8.92 9.05
C SER A 120 -3.75 -8.09 10.32
N VAL A 121 -3.13 -6.91 10.38
CA VAL A 121 -3.26 -6.01 11.54
C VAL A 121 -4.68 -5.48 11.69
N MET A 122 -5.33 -5.11 10.58
CA MET A 122 -6.73 -4.66 10.62
C MET A 122 -7.65 -5.76 11.16
N HIS A 123 -7.51 -6.99 10.68
CA HIS A 123 -8.31 -8.12 11.17
C HIS A 123 -8.07 -8.42 12.65
N GLU A 124 -6.82 -8.32 13.12
CA GLU A 124 -6.48 -8.54 14.53
C GLU A 124 -7.05 -7.45 15.45
N LYS A 125 -6.90 -6.17 15.06
CA LYS A 125 -7.15 -5.02 15.93
C LYS A 125 -8.54 -4.40 15.78
N LEU A 126 -9.11 -4.46 14.57
CA LEU A 126 -10.43 -3.92 14.25
C LEU A 126 -11.50 -5.02 14.14
N GLY A 127 -11.08 -6.28 13.97
CA GLY A 127 -11.92 -7.47 13.96
C GLY A 127 -12.09 -8.10 12.57
N GLY A 128 -12.67 -9.30 12.54
CA GLY A 128 -12.80 -10.11 11.31
C GLY A 128 -13.68 -9.52 10.19
N SER A 129 -14.40 -8.42 10.45
CA SER A 129 -15.21 -7.71 9.45
C SER A 129 -14.48 -6.55 8.76
N ALA A 130 -13.20 -6.33 9.07
CA ALA A 130 -12.41 -5.29 8.42
C ALA A 130 -12.35 -5.48 6.90
N THR A 131 -12.46 -4.38 6.15
CA THR A 131 -12.38 -4.41 4.68
C THR A 131 -10.93 -4.70 4.24
N PRO A 132 -10.68 -5.73 3.40
CA PRO A 132 -9.34 -5.97 2.85
C PRO A 132 -8.95 -4.86 1.88
N ILE A 133 -7.65 -4.63 1.73
CA ILE A 133 -7.11 -3.59 0.83
C ILE A 133 -7.37 -3.92 -0.65
N TRP A 134 -7.29 -5.21 -1.05
CA TRP A 134 -7.51 -5.69 -2.43
C TRP A 134 -8.43 -6.91 -2.49
#